data_AF-A0A016WCL1-F1
#
_entry.id   AF-A0A016WCL1-F1
#
_cell.length_a   1.000
_cell.length_b   1.000
_cell.length_c   1.000
_cell.angle_alpha   90.00
_cell.angle_beta   90.00
_cell.angle_gamma   90.00
#
_symmetry.space_group_name_H-M   'P 1'
#
loop_
_entity.id
_entity.type
_entity.pdbx_description
1 polymer ?
#
loop_
_entity_poly.entity_id
_entity_poly.type
_entity_poly.pdbx_seq_one_letter_code
_entity_poly.pdbx_strand_id
1 'polypeptide(L)'
;MSIVLSASAIAKQSFGKDGKWVARRARGTAEFRGTLRYCSPNVHEKKEQGRRDDLWSLYYVFIELHCGLPWQTLRDKQKVELLKMHMSDKDLVLNFPVELHGIVPYLRTLDYYQRPDYSMFYEGLLAVMKRVGAKASDPYDWENPETVRNIVSVVT
;
A
#
# COMPACT_ATOMS: atom_id res chain seq x y z
N MET A 1 7.22 -7.57 -13.22
CA MET A 1 7.27 -7.16 -11.80
C MET A 1 6.01 -7.70 -11.15
N SER A 2 6.07 -8.87 -10.52
CA SER A 2 4.88 -9.51 -9.95
C SER A 2 4.52 -8.77 -8.66
N ILE A 3 3.64 -7.78 -8.77
CA ILE A 3 2.96 -7.17 -7.61
C ILE A 3 1.98 -8.22 -7.11
N VAL A 4 2.45 -9.10 -6.23
CA VAL A 4 1.55 -9.91 -5.43
C VAL A 4 1.00 -8.97 -4.36
N LEU A 5 -0.05 -8.20 -4.69
CA LEU A 5 -0.98 -7.75 -3.66
C LEU A 5 -1.41 -9.05 -2.99
N SER A 6 -0.95 -9.27 -1.75
CA SER A 6 -1.22 -10.52 -1.10
C SER A 6 -2.74 -10.60 -1.00
N ALA A 7 -3.36 -11.60 -1.62
CA ALA A 7 -4.80 -11.85 -1.45
C ALA A 7 -5.15 -12.27 -0.01
N SER A 8 -4.25 -12.03 0.97
CA SER A 8 -4.34 -12.47 2.35
C SER A 8 -5.44 -11.74 3.13
N ALA A 9 -5.79 -10.50 2.80
CA ALA A 9 -6.89 -9.79 3.48
C ALA A 9 -8.25 -10.47 3.30
N ILE A 10 -8.57 -10.96 2.09
CA ILE A 10 -9.85 -11.59 1.79
C ILE A 10 -9.88 -13.03 2.31
N ALA A 11 -8.75 -13.76 2.20
CA ALA A 11 -8.65 -15.16 2.60
C ALA A 11 -8.64 -15.42 4.13
N LYS A 12 -8.77 -14.38 4.97
CA LYS A 12 -8.69 -14.51 6.44
C LYS A 12 -9.94 -14.08 7.20
N GLN A 13 -11.07 -13.91 6.50
CA GLN A 13 -12.36 -13.74 7.13
C GLN A 13 -13.12 -15.07 7.16
N SER A 14 -13.80 -15.34 8.26
CA SER A 14 -14.74 -16.44 8.40
C SER A 14 -16.13 -15.88 8.64
N PHE A 15 -17.15 -16.56 8.12
CA PHE A 15 -18.54 -16.19 8.37
C PHE A 15 -18.94 -16.72 9.74
N GLY A 16 -19.28 -15.81 10.66
CA GLY A 16 -19.75 -16.14 12.00
C GLY A 16 -21.13 -16.79 11.96
N LYS A 17 -21.46 -17.54 13.01
CA LYS A 17 -22.79 -18.15 13.18
C LYS A 17 -23.92 -17.11 13.27
N ASP A 18 -23.56 -15.86 13.56
CA ASP A 18 -24.42 -14.68 13.63
C ASP A 18 -24.60 -13.96 12.29
N GLY A 19 -24.06 -14.52 11.19
CA GLY A 19 -24.16 -13.93 9.86
C GLY A 19 -23.19 -12.78 9.60
N LYS A 20 -22.19 -12.56 10.47
CA LYS A 20 -21.22 -11.47 10.34
C LYS A 20 -19.86 -11.99 9.92
N TRP A 21 -19.17 -11.22 9.08
CA TRP A 21 -17.77 -11.50 8.75
C TRP A 21 -16.87 -11.17 9.94
N VAL A 22 -16.17 -12.19 10.45
CA VAL A 22 -15.21 -12.06 11.54
C VAL A 22 -13.81 -12.42 11.05
N ALA A 23 -12.81 -11.63 11.47
CA ALA A 23 -11.43 -11.96 11.20
C ALA A 23 -11.05 -13.25 11.94
N ARG A 24 -10.31 -14.15 11.26
CA ARG A 24 -9.75 -15.33 11.90
C ARG A 24 -8.86 -14.92 13.06
N ARG A 25 -8.80 -15.74 14.11
CA ARG A 25 -7.88 -15.49 15.23
C ARG A 25 -6.44 -15.42 14.73
N ALA A 26 -5.74 -14.35 15.08
CA ALA A 26 -4.32 -14.22 14.76
C ALA A 26 -3.52 -15.35 15.42
N ARG A 27 -2.58 -15.97 14.69
CA ARG A 27 -1.64 -16.93 15.26
C ARG A 27 -0.63 -16.20 16.15
N GLY A 28 -0.09 -16.88 17.14
CA GLY A 28 0.95 -16.33 18.02
C GLY A 28 2.22 -15.95 17.27
N THR A 29 2.55 -16.68 16.21
CA THR A 29 3.63 -16.37 15.28
C THR A 29 3.20 -16.68 13.85
N ALA A 30 3.67 -15.88 12.90
CA ALA A 30 3.45 -16.07 11.48
C ALA A 30 4.79 -16.09 10.74
N GLU A 31 4.94 -17.03 9.82
CA GLU A 31 6.10 -17.09 8.95
C GLU A 31 6.11 -15.92 7.95
N PHE A 32 7.31 -15.52 7.56
CA PHE A 32 7.49 -14.51 6.52
C PHE A 32 6.87 -15.01 5.20
N ARG A 33 5.93 -14.24 4.66
CA ARG A 33 5.33 -14.47 3.34
C ARG A 33 5.25 -13.16 2.59
N GLY A 34 5.55 -13.21 1.28
CA GLY A 34 5.52 -12.05 0.39
C GLY A 34 6.91 -11.58 -0.05
N THR A 35 6.96 -10.40 -0.67
CA THR A 35 8.19 -9.84 -1.23
C THR A 35 8.84 -8.90 -0.22
N LEU A 36 10.12 -9.13 0.11
CA LEU A 36 10.90 -8.35 1.08
C LEU A 36 10.82 -6.83 0.87
N ARG A 37 10.75 -6.40 -0.39
CA ARG A 37 10.66 -4.99 -0.76
C ARG A 37 9.38 -4.32 -0.23
N TYR A 38 8.23 -4.98 -0.35
CA TYR A 38 6.91 -4.40 -0.07
C TYR A 38 6.26 -4.92 1.22
N CYS A 39 6.84 -5.92 1.88
CA CYS A 39 6.26 -6.41 3.13
C CYS A 39 6.26 -5.31 4.21
N SER A 40 5.20 -5.28 5.03
CA SER A 40 5.07 -4.34 6.13
C SER A 40 6.08 -4.64 7.26
N PRO A 41 6.32 -3.68 8.17
CA PRO A 41 7.10 -3.91 9.39
C PRO A 41 6.58 -5.09 10.23
N ASN A 42 5.26 -5.30 10.27
CA ASN A 42 4.64 -6.41 11.02
C ASN A 42 5.10 -7.80 10.54
N VAL A 43 5.40 -7.94 9.23
CA VAL A 43 5.88 -9.21 8.66
C VAL A 43 7.28 -9.54 9.16
N HIS A 44 8.13 -8.54 9.37
CA HIS A 44 9.45 -8.71 9.95
C HIS A 44 9.37 -9.18 11.41
N GLU A 45 8.40 -8.62 12.16
CA GLU A 45 8.11 -9.01 13.55
C GLU A 45 7.37 -10.35 13.68
N LYS A 46 7.16 -11.10 12.58
CA LYS A 46 6.42 -12.38 12.56
C LYS A 46 4.99 -12.27 13.10
N LYS A 47 4.36 -11.10 12.97
CA LYS A 47 2.95 -10.89 13.31
C LYS A 47 2.04 -11.40 12.19
N GLU A 48 0.82 -11.78 12.55
CA GLU A 48 -0.17 -12.21 11.56
C GLU A 48 -0.50 -11.06 10.59
N GLN A 49 -0.44 -11.35 9.28
CA GLN A 49 -0.75 -10.39 8.23
C GLN A 49 -2.25 -10.17 8.11
N GLY A 50 -2.69 -8.92 8.25
CA GLY A 50 -4.08 -8.48 8.09
C GLY A 50 -4.24 -7.42 6.99
N ARG A 51 -5.42 -6.77 6.97
CA ARG A 51 -5.78 -5.76 5.95
C ARG A 51 -4.81 -4.58 5.86
N ARG A 52 -4.28 -4.15 7.01
CA ARG A 52 -3.28 -3.06 7.08
C ARG A 52 -2.00 -3.40 6.31
N ASP A 53 -1.61 -4.68 6.24
CA ASP A 53 -0.35 -5.10 5.64
C ASP A 53 -0.40 -5.07 4.11
N ASP A 54 -1.58 -5.27 3.52
CA ASP A 54 -1.82 -5.02 2.10
C ASP A 54 -1.77 -3.53 1.78
N LEU A 55 -2.27 -2.67 2.66
CA LEU A 55 -2.16 -1.21 2.49
C LEU A 55 -0.72 -0.70 2.65
N TRP A 56 0.07 -1.27 3.58
CA TRP A 56 1.51 -1.00 3.65
C TRP A 56 2.20 -1.33 2.32
N SER A 57 1.88 -2.50 1.76
CA SER A 57 2.46 -2.96 0.50
C SER A 57 2.08 -2.02 -0.65
N LEU A 58 0.81 -1.64 -0.76
CA LEU A 58 0.33 -0.68 -1.75
C LEU A 58 1.01 0.69 -1.61
N TYR A 59 1.14 1.19 -0.37
CA TYR A 59 1.78 2.47 -0.10
C TYR A 59 3.25 2.48 -0.51
N TYR A 60 3.99 1.40 -0.23
CA TYR A 60 5.37 1.26 -0.72
C TYR A 60 5.48 1.19 -2.24
N VAL A 61 4.49 0.60 -2.92
CA VAL A 61 4.43 0.64 -4.40
C VAL A 61 4.26 2.08 -4.89
N PHE A 62 3.39 2.88 -4.27
CA PHE A 62 3.23 4.29 -4.67
C PHE A 62 4.51 5.11 -4.45
N ILE A 63 5.19 4.92 -3.32
CA ILE A 63 6.50 5.58 -3.09
C ILE A 63 7.51 5.14 -4.14
N GLU A 64 7.58 3.84 -4.45
CA GLU A 64 8.51 3.34 -5.45
C GLU A 64 8.27 3.95 -6.83
N LEU A 65 7.01 4.00 -7.27
CA LEU A 65 6.64 4.57 -8.56
C LEU A 65 6.92 6.08 -8.64
N HIS A 66 6.82 6.80 -7.52
CA HIS A 66 6.99 8.25 -7.51
C HIS A 66 8.44 8.71 -7.32
N CYS A 67 9.12 8.19 -6.30
CA CYS A 67 10.46 8.66 -5.90
C CYS A 67 11.46 7.55 -5.57
N GLY A 68 11.06 6.27 -5.69
CA GLY A 68 11.87 5.12 -5.30
C GLY A 68 11.86 4.86 -3.78
N LEU A 69 12.09 3.59 -3.40
CA LEU A 69 12.16 3.19 -1.98
C LEU A 69 13.58 3.37 -1.42
N PRO A 70 13.73 3.77 -0.14
CA PRO A 70 15.05 3.92 0.48
C PRO A 70 15.90 2.65 0.50
N TRP A 71 15.26 1.47 0.54
CA TRP A 71 15.92 0.17 0.52
C TRP A 71 16.01 -0.49 -0.86
N GLN A 72 15.68 0.21 -1.95
CA GLN A 72 15.54 -0.40 -3.28
C GLN A 72 16.80 -1.07 -3.84
N THR A 73 17.99 -0.64 -3.40
CA THR A 73 19.29 -1.20 -3.82
C THR A 73 19.82 -2.27 -2.87
N LEU A 74 19.20 -2.44 -1.70
CA LEU A 74 19.65 -3.37 -0.67
C LEU A 74 19.21 -4.80 -1.01
N ARG A 75 20.16 -5.74 -0.99
CA ARG A 75 19.92 -7.18 -1.16
C ARG A 75 19.90 -7.96 0.16
N ASP A 76 20.51 -7.39 1.19
CA ASP A 76 20.61 -8.00 2.51
C ASP A 76 19.28 -7.86 3.27
N LYS A 77 18.68 -9.00 3.61
CA LYS A 77 17.39 -9.07 4.31
C LYS A 77 17.41 -8.36 5.67
N GLN A 78 18.48 -8.53 6.44
CA GLN A 78 18.59 -7.96 7.78
C GLN A 78 18.75 -6.44 7.70
N LYS A 79 19.49 -5.92 6.71
CA LYS A 79 19.61 -4.47 6.50
C LYS A 79 18.27 -3.84 6.10
N VAL A 80 17.51 -4.49 5.22
CA VAL A 80 16.17 -4.00 4.82
C VAL A 80 15.24 -3.97 6.03
N GLU A 81 15.26 -5.02 6.85
CA GLU A 81 14.47 -5.10 8.08
C GLU A 81 14.82 -3.98 9.06
N LEU A 82 16.10 -3.82 9.39
CA LEU A 82 16.55 -2.77 10.31
C LEU A 82 16.15 -1.38 9.81
N LEU A 83 16.31 -1.12 8.50
CA LEU A 83 15.94 0.16 7.91
C LEU A 83 14.42 0.40 8.03
N LYS A 84 13.58 -0.59 7.70
CA LYS A 84 12.12 -0.49 7.81
C LYS A 84 11.64 -0.26 9.25
N MET A 85 12.30 -0.88 10.21
CA MET A 85 11.91 -0.80 11.62
C MET A 85 12.31 0.53 12.28
N HIS A 86 13.42 1.13 11.86
CA HIS A 86 14.00 2.31 12.54
C HIS A 86 13.90 3.62 11.75
N MET A 87 13.52 3.57 10.48
CA MET A 87 13.31 4.76 9.66
C MET A 87 12.13 5.58 10.19
N SER A 88 12.32 6.89 10.30
CA SER A 88 11.26 7.80 10.70
C SER A 88 10.22 7.94 9.57
N ASP A 89 8.98 8.23 9.94
CA ASP A 89 7.92 8.43 8.95
C ASP A 89 8.22 9.61 8.02
N LYS A 90 8.88 10.65 8.55
CA LYS A 90 9.33 11.82 7.78
C LYS A 90 10.36 11.46 6.72
N ASP A 91 11.33 10.60 7.05
CA ASP A 91 12.36 10.18 6.10
C ASP A 91 11.78 9.30 4.99
N LEU A 92 10.82 8.42 5.34
CA LEU A 92 10.16 7.55 4.36
C LEU A 92 9.39 8.35 3.29
N VAL A 93 8.76 9.46 3.68
CA VAL A 93 7.89 10.26 2.82
C VAL A 93 8.50 11.59 2.37
N LEU A 94 9.81 11.79 2.59
CA LEU A 94 10.49 13.07 2.35
C LEU A 94 10.25 13.65 0.95
N ASN A 95 10.27 12.79 -0.07
CA ASN A 95 10.06 13.17 -1.47
C ASN A 95 8.70 12.71 -2.02
N PHE A 96 7.73 12.48 -1.14
CA PHE A 96 6.39 11.99 -1.49
C PHE A 96 5.33 13.09 -1.28
N PRO A 97 4.18 13.08 -1.97
CA PRO A 97 3.15 14.11 -1.82
C PRO A 97 2.67 14.30 -0.38
N VAL A 98 2.66 15.56 0.09
CA VAL A 98 2.32 15.92 1.48
C VAL A 98 0.93 15.47 1.91
N GLU A 99 -0.02 15.39 0.97
CA GLU A 99 -1.39 14.93 1.18
C GLU A 99 -1.44 13.47 1.65
N LEU A 100 -0.40 12.68 1.35
CA LEU A 100 -0.32 11.27 1.69
C LEU A 100 0.54 11.01 2.95
N HIS A 101 1.21 12.03 3.50
CA HIS A 101 2.11 11.86 4.66
C HIS A 101 1.40 11.32 5.89
N GLY A 102 0.12 11.62 6.07
CA GLY A 102 -0.69 11.13 7.20
C GLY A 102 -0.96 9.63 7.18
N ILE A 103 -0.76 8.95 6.05
CA ILE A 103 -1.07 7.52 5.90
C ILE A 103 -0.12 6.64 6.72
N VAL A 104 1.17 6.97 6.75
CA VAL A 104 2.18 6.17 7.48
C VAL A 104 1.88 6.10 8.99
N PRO A 105 1.73 7.23 9.71
CA PRO A 105 1.40 7.17 11.13
C PRO A 105 0.05 6.50 11.37
N TYR A 106 -0.94 6.72 10.49
CA TYR A 106 -2.23 6.03 10.56
C TYR A 106 -2.08 4.49 10.50
N LEU A 107 -1.35 3.97 9.50
CA LEU A 107 -1.12 2.53 9.35
C LEU A 107 -0.38 1.90 10.53
N ARG A 108 0.47 2.66 11.24
CA ARG A 108 1.14 2.19 12.47
C ARG A 108 0.18 2.04 13.65
N THR A 109 -0.93 2.79 13.68
CA THR A 109 -1.93 2.68 14.74
C THR A 109 -2.82 1.44 14.62
N LEU A 110 -2.94 0.89 13.41
CA LEU A 110 -3.86 -0.21 13.12
C LEU A 110 -3.35 -1.54 13.67
N ASP A 111 -4.25 -2.29 14.30
CA ASP A 111 -4.06 -3.69 14.65
C ASP A 111 -4.50 -4.67 13.54
N TYR A 112 -4.37 -5.97 13.78
CA TYR A 112 -4.76 -7.02 12.82
C TYR A 112 -6.29 -7.10 12.58
N TYR A 113 -7.09 -6.78 13.60
CA TYR A 113 -8.54 -6.95 13.61
C TYR A 113 -9.28 -5.72 13.08
N GLN A 114 -8.67 -4.55 13.18
CA GLN A 114 -9.25 -3.29 12.72
C GLN A 114 -9.43 -3.26 11.20
N ARG A 115 -10.50 -2.58 10.77
CA ARG A 115 -10.74 -2.27 9.35
C ARG A 115 -10.08 -0.94 9.04
N PRO A 116 -9.12 -0.89 8.10
CA PRO A 116 -8.55 0.37 7.68
C PRO A 116 -9.62 1.30 7.08
N ASP A 117 -9.40 2.60 7.22
CA ASP A 117 -10.12 3.66 6.57
C ASP A 117 -9.56 3.82 5.16
N TYR A 118 -10.21 3.13 4.22
CA TYR A 118 -9.85 3.19 2.81
C TYR A 118 -10.16 4.57 2.20
N SER A 119 -11.09 5.33 2.78
CA SER A 119 -11.45 6.66 2.29
C SER A 119 -10.29 7.62 2.44
N MET A 120 -9.52 7.54 3.53
CA MET A 120 -8.32 8.36 3.75
C MET A 120 -7.31 8.24 2.60
N PHE A 121 -7.08 7.02 2.09
CA PHE A 121 -6.19 6.78 0.94
C PHE A 121 -6.76 7.39 -0.33
N TYR A 122 -8.04 7.15 -0.59
CA TYR A 122 -8.72 7.61 -1.77
C TYR A 122 -8.76 9.15 -1.84
N GLU A 123 -9.14 9.81 -0.75
CA GLU A 123 -9.17 11.26 -0.62
C GLU A 123 -7.77 11.87 -0.76
N GLY A 124 -6.75 11.22 -0.18
CA GLY A 124 -5.36 11.64 -0.37
C GLY A 124 -4.93 11.61 -1.84
N LEU A 125 -5.24 10.53 -2.56
CA LEU A 125 -4.95 10.40 -4.00
C LEU A 125 -5.71 11.45 -4.81
N LEU A 126 -7.00 11.69 -4.52
CA LEU A 126 -7.78 12.75 -5.16
C LEU A 126 -7.22 14.14 -4.90
N ALA A 127 -6.75 14.41 -3.68
CA ALA A 127 -6.12 15.68 -3.34
C ALA A 127 -4.83 15.90 -4.13
N VAL A 128 -4.01 14.85 -4.30
CA VAL A 128 -2.82 14.89 -5.17
C VAL A 128 -3.23 15.16 -6.62
N MET A 129 -4.21 14.42 -7.17
CA MET A 129 -4.71 14.64 -8.54
C MET A 129 -5.19 16.08 -8.75
N LYS A 130 -5.96 16.62 -7.79
CA LYS A 130 -6.44 18.01 -7.82
C LYS A 130 -5.30 19.02 -7.81
N ARG A 131 -4.27 18.82 -6.97
CA ARG A 131 -3.11 19.73 -6.88
C ARG A 131 -2.32 19.76 -8.18
N VAL A 132 -2.10 18.60 -8.80
CA VAL A 132 -1.31 18.52 -10.05
C VAL A 132 -2.15 18.81 -11.30
N GLY A 133 -3.47 18.96 -11.15
CA GLY A 133 -4.39 19.20 -12.27
C GLY A 133 -4.64 17.97 -13.15
N ALA A 134 -4.38 16.76 -12.63
CA ALA A 134 -4.58 15.51 -13.37
C ALA A 134 -6.07 15.14 -13.46
N LYS A 135 -6.45 14.56 -14.57
CA LYS A 135 -7.80 14.07 -14.87
C LYS A 135 -7.78 12.56 -15.10
N ALA A 136 -8.90 11.90 -14.81
CA ALA A 136 -9.06 10.48 -15.10
C ALA A 136 -9.01 10.15 -16.61
N SER A 137 -9.16 11.16 -17.46
CA SER A 137 -9.06 11.05 -18.92
C SER A 137 -7.64 11.27 -19.45
N ASP A 138 -6.69 11.65 -18.60
CA ASP A 138 -5.32 11.87 -19.05
C ASP A 138 -4.69 10.51 -19.44
N PRO A 139 -3.90 10.47 -20.53
CA PRO A 139 -3.27 9.23 -20.96
C PRO A 139 -2.27 8.73 -19.90
N TYR A 140 -2.22 7.42 -19.70
CA TYR A 140 -1.16 6.82 -18.88
C TYR A 140 0.20 6.89 -19.58
N ASP A 141 1.29 6.71 -18.82
CA ASP A 141 2.67 6.83 -19.32
C ASP A 141 2.98 5.91 -20.53
N TRP A 142 2.28 4.78 -20.64
CA TRP A 142 2.45 3.81 -21.73
C TRP A 142 1.48 4.01 -22.90
N GLU A 143 0.56 4.97 -22.81
CA GLU A 143 -0.44 5.24 -23.85
C GLU A 143 0.02 6.35 -24.79
N ASN A 144 -0.36 6.23 -26.06
CA ASN A 144 -0.18 7.33 -27.01
C ASN A 144 -1.30 8.36 -26.84
N PRO A 145 -1.00 9.63 -26.51
CA PRO A 145 -2.01 10.68 -26.31
C PRO A 145 -2.97 10.88 -27.48
N GLU A 146 -2.51 10.66 -28.72
CA GLU A 146 -3.33 10.80 -29.92
C GLU A 146 -4.37 9.68 -30.03
N THR A 147 -3.97 8.45 -29.68
CA THR A 147 -4.87 7.29 -29.66
C THR A 147 -5.95 7.45 -28.61
N VAL A 148 -5.57 7.93 -27.42
CA VAL A 148 -6.51 8.17 -26.31
C VAL A 148 -7.51 9.28 -26.67
N ARG A 149 -7.05 10.41 -27.23
CA ARG A 149 -7.95 11.48 -27.69
C ARG A 149 -8.98 10.98 -28.70
N ASN A 150 -8.55 10.17 -29.67
CA ASN A 150 -9.45 9.63 -30.69
C ASN A 150 -10.51 8.70 -30.07
N ILE A 151 -10.14 7.84 -29.13
CA ILE A 151 -11.10 6.96 -28.44
C ILE A 151 -12.10 7.79 -27.62
N VAL A 152 -11.63 8.76 -26.84
CA VAL A 152 -12.50 9.61 -26.02
C VAL A 152 -13.48 10.38 -26.91
N SER A 153 -13.03 10.92 -28.06
CA SER A 153 -13.91 11.63 -28.99
C SER A 153 -14.98 10.78 -29.68
N VAL A 154 -14.82 9.45 -29.69
CA VAL A 154 -15.79 8.52 -30.29
C VAL A 154 -16.82 8.04 -29.27
N VAL A 155 -16.48 8.07 -27.98
CA VAL A 155 -17.33 7.57 -26.87
C VAL A 155 -18.14 8.69 -26.19
N THR A 156 -17.78 9.95 -26.43
CA THR A 156 -18.49 11.14 -25.92
C THR A 156 -19.33 11.78 -27.02
#